data_AF-A0A368T4N3-F1
#
_entry.id   AF-A0A368T4N3-F1
#
_cell.length_a   1.000
_cell.length_b   1.000
_cell.length_c   1.000
_cell.angle_alpha   90.00
_cell.angle_beta   90.00
_cell.angle_gamma   90.00
#
_symmetry.space_group_name_H-M   'P 1'
#
loop_
_entity.id
_entity.type
_entity.pdbx_description
1 polymer ?
#
loop_
_entity_poly.entity_id
_entity_poly.type
_entity_poly.pdbx_seq_one_letter_code
_entity_poly.pdbx_strand_id
1 'polypeptide(L)' 'MDAWARGEAERGRWIEALAAHPVLIQRPIITADDGTAVVGRSPESVRSVLP' A
#
# COMPACT_ATOMS: atom_id res chain seq x y z
N MET A 1 11.99 11.03 -16.10
CA MET A 1 10.94 10.28 -15.38
C MET A 1 11.64 9.13 -14.69
N ASP A 2 11.89 9.28 -13.39
CA ASP A 2 12.92 8.51 -12.68
C ASP A 2 12.56 7.04 -12.58
N ALA A 3 13.34 6.23 -13.30
CA ALA A 3 13.18 4.80 -13.47
C ALA A 3 13.73 4.06 -12.25
N TRP A 4 13.06 4.18 -11.10
CA TRP A 4 13.24 3.17 -10.08
C TRP A 4 12.70 1.84 -10.62
N ALA A 5 13.58 0.86 -10.76
CA ALA A 5 13.19 -0.50 -11.11
C ALA A 5 12.18 -1.03 -10.08
N ARG A 6 11.21 -1.81 -10.57
CA ARG A 6 10.09 -2.36 -9.80
C ARG A 6 10.15 -3.89 -9.75
N GLY A 7 11.34 -4.45 -9.98
CA GLY A 7 11.57 -5.88 -9.87
C GLY A 7 11.54 -6.31 -8.41
N GLU A 8 11.52 -7.63 -8.22
CA GLU A 8 11.54 -8.23 -6.89
C GLU A 8 12.80 -7.87 -6.10
N ALA A 9 13.95 -7.77 -6.79
CA ALA A 9 15.22 -7.37 -6.20
C ALA A 9 15.18 -5.97 -5.54
N GLU A 10 14.34 -5.06 -6.03
CA GLU A 10 14.21 -3.71 -5.50
C GLU A 10 13.15 -3.58 -4.40
N ARG A 11 12.45 -4.65 -4.04
CA ARG A 11 11.37 -4.61 -3.03
C ARG A 11 11.85 -4.06 -1.70
N GLY A 12 13.04 -4.48 -1.23
CA GLY A 12 13.63 -3.99 0.01
C GLY A 12 13.84 -2.47 -0.02
N ARG A 13 14.47 -1.98 -1.09
CA ARG A 13 14.73 -0.54 -1.31
C ARG A 13 13.43 0.28 -1.33
N TRP A 14 12.37 -0.21 -1.97
CA TRP A 14 11.07 0.45 -1.96
C TRP A 14 10.46 0.52 -0.56
N ILE A 15 10.52 -0.57 0.21
CA ILE A 15 9.99 -0.61 1.58
C ILE A 15 10.75 0.35 2.49
N GLU A 16 12.09 0.35 2.42
CA GLU A 16 12.93 1.29 3.18
C GLU A 16 12.57 2.74 2.88
N ALA A 17 12.41 3.08 1.59
CA ALA A 17 12.03 4.43 1.19
C ALA A 17 10.62 4.83 1.69
N LEU A 18 9.63 3.94 1.58
CA LEU A 18 8.27 4.18 2.06
C LEU A 18 8.22 4.32 3.59
N ALA A 19 8.99 3.51 4.32
CA ALA A 19 9.10 3.58 5.78
C ALA A 19 9.80 4.87 6.25
N ALA A 20 10.87 5.29 5.57
CA ALA A 20 11.57 6.54 5.84
C ALA A 20 10.73 7.78 5.50
N HIS A 21 9.85 7.68 4.50
CA HIS A 21 8.99 8.77 4.06
C HIS A 21 7.50 8.35 4.00
N PRO A 22 6.80 8.25 5.16
CA PRO A 22 5.44 7.72 5.22
C PRO A 22 4.41 8.47 4.36
N VAL A 23 4.68 9.72 3.99
CA VAL A 23 3.84 10.51 3.07
C VAL A 23 3.71 9.88 1.67
N LEU A 24 4.67 9.04 1.27
CA LEU A 24 4.65 8.33 0.00
C LEU A 24 3.70 7.12 0.00
N ILE A 25 3.33 6.62 1.18
CA ILE A 25 2.43 5.48 1.32
C ILE A 25 1.00 5.93 0.95
N GLN A 26 0.32 5.16 0.11
CA GLN A 26 -1.07 5.46 -0.25
C GLN A 26 -1.99 5.41 0.96
N ARG A 27 -2.89 6.39 1.06
CA ARG A 27 -3.92 6.50 2.10
C ARG A 27 -5.27 6.80 1.44
N PRO A 28 -6.40 6.48 2.10
CA PRO A 28 -6.54 5.77 3.38
C PRO A 28 -6.22 4.26 3.25
N ILE A 29 -5.69 3.67 4.33
CA ILE A 29 -5.49 2.22 4.45
C ILE A 29 -6.48 1.71 5.50
N ILE A 30 -7.22 0.66 5.16
CA ILE A 30 -8.16 -0.02 6.06
C ILE A 30 -7.61 -1.42 6.31
N THR A 31 -7.52 -1.82 7.58
CA THR A 31 -7.13 -3.17 8.02
C THR A 31 -8.35 -3.86 8.62
N ALA A 32 -8.67 -5.06 8.13
CA ALA A 32 -9.73 -5.91 8.70
C ALA A 32 -9.16 -6.85 9.77
N ASP A 33 -10.05 -7.44 10.58
CA ASP A 33 -9.71 -8.38 11.64
C ASP A 33 -9.28 -9.76 11.13
N ASP A 34 -9.58 -10.08 9.88
CA ASP A 34 -9.10 -11.26 9.14
C ASP A 34 -7.66 -11.13 8.62
N GLY A 35 -7.00 -9.99 8.87
CA GLY A 35 -5.63 -9.70 8.45
C GLY A 35 -5.49 -9.16 7.03
N THR A 36 -6.60 -8.94 6.30
CA THR A 36 -6.57 -8.26 5.00
C THR A 36 -6.42 -6.75 5.15
N ALA A 37 -5.88 -6.10 4.11
CA ALA A 37 -5.75 -4.65 4.06
C ALA A 37 -6.03 -4.12 2.65
N VAL A 38 -6.71 -2.97 2.58
CA VAL A 38 -7.11 -2.34 1.31
C VAL A 38 -6.85 -0.83 1.30
N VAL A 39 -6.68 -0.28 0.09
CA VAL A 39 -6.58 1.17 -0.12
C VAL A 39 -7.98 1.71 -0.44
N GLY A 40 -8.62 2.37 0.53
CA GLY A 40 -10.03 2.80 0.48
C GLY A 40 -10.30 3.99 -0.44
N ARG A 41 -9.92 3.91 -1.72
CA ARG A 41 -10.12 4.96 -2.74
C ARG A 41 -11.34 4.74 -3.63
N SER A 42 -12.00 3.59 -3.51
CA SER A 42 -13.26 3.31 -4.21
C SER A 42 -14.28 2.65 -3.28
N PRO A 43 -15.58 2.83 -3.54
CA PRO A 43 -16.63 2.14 -2.79
C PRO A 43 -16.50 0.61 -2.86
N GLU A 44 -16.02 0.06 -3.97
CA GLU A 44 -15.79 -1.39 -4.13
C GLU A 44 -14.68 -1.87 -3.20
N SER A 45 -13.56 -1.13 -3.13
CA SER A 45 -12.44 -1.48 -2.24
C SER A 45 -12.81 -1.40 -0.76
N VAL A 46 -13.70 -0.49 -0.38
CA VAL A 46 -14.19 -0.42 1.00
C VAL A 46 -15.12 -1.60 1.29
N ARG A 47 -16.06 -1.90 0.39
CA ARG A 47 -17.02 -3.00 0.55
C ARG A 47 -16.38 -4.38 0.63
N SER A 48 -15.21 -4.59 0.03
CA SER A 48 -14.53 -5.90 0.07
C SER A 48 -14.00 -6.31 1.45
N VAL A 49 -14.00 -5.40 2.43
CA VAL A 49 -13.52 -5.64 3.81
C VAL A 49 -14.58 -5.36 4.87
N LEU A 50 -15.85 -5.23 4.46
CA LEU A 50 -16.98 -5.11 5.37
C LEU A 50 -17.68 -6.48 5.52
N PRO A 51 -18.32 -6.75 6.67
CA PRO A 51 -19.14 -7.95 6.89
C PRO A 51 -20.32 -8.08 5.92
#